data_AF-A0A7V0QJT6-F1
#
_entry.id   AF-A0A7V0QJT6-F1
#
_cell.length_a   1.000
_cell.length_b   1.000
_cell.length_c   1.000
_cell.angle_alpha   90.00
_cell.angle_beta   90.00
_cell.angle_gamma   90.00
#
_symmetry.space_group_name_H-M   'P 1'
#
loop_
_entity.id
_entity.type
_entity.pdbx_description
1 polymer ?
#
loop_
_entity_poly.entity_id
_entity_poly.type
_entity_poly.pdbx_seq_one_letter_code
_entity_poly.pdbx_strand_id
1 'polypeptide(L)'
;MTDKKKKNYSLSDVKKVLKERDSWWTVLVIDPIAIRFTYLFANYTSISPNLVSFFSLLASLVSSYLFFRGFLVYGAFVYELAFLLDCIDGKLASLTNRQSSLGSLFDRLFDRLRLFFNSAALGFATGSFFLPFVFVFVYLWQESEGFVYR
;
A
#
# COMPACT_ATOMS: atom_id res chain seq x y z
N MET A 1 -12.49 -26.38 -23.99
CA MET A 1 -11.65 -25.19 -23.82
C MET A 1 -12.57 -24.04 -23.44
N THR A 2 -12.67 -23.74 -22.14
CA THR A 2 -13.63 -22.78 -21.59
C THR A 2 -13.17 -21.36 -21.87
N ASP A 3 -13.92 -20.68 -22.73
CA ASP A 3 -13.79 -19.26 -23.06
C ASP A 3 -14.01 -18.42 -21.79
N LYS A 4 -12.91 -17.97 -21.16
CA LYS A 4 -12.96 -17.05 -20.01
C LYS A 4 -13.40 -15.68 -20.54
N LYS A 5 -14.71 -15.43 -20.58
CA LYS A 5 -15.30 -14.09 -20.75
C LYS A 5 -14.53 -13.10 -19.86
N LYS A 6 -13.82 -12.14 -20.47
CA LYS A 6 -13.26 -10.97 -19.75
C LYS A 6 -14.43 -10.29 -19.04
N LYS A 7 -14.47 -10.35 -17.71
CA LYS A 7 -15.36 -9.51 -16.90
C LYS A 7 -14.86 -8.07 -17.08
N ASN A 8 -15.63 -7.26 -17.81
CA ASN A 8 -15.39 -5.82 -17.86
C ASN A 8 -15.92 -5.23 -16.56
N TYR A 9 -15.03 -4.88 -15.64
CA TYR A 9 -15.37 -4.20 -14.39
C TYR A 9 -15.66 -2.73 -14.67
N SER A 10 -16.76 -2.21 -14.13
CA SER A 10 -17.08 -0.77 -14.20
C SER A 10 -16.37 -0.01 -13.08
N LEU A 11 -16.15 1.30 -13.26
CA LEU A 11 -15.67 2.18 -12.18
C LEU A 11 -16.60 2.16 -10.96
N SER A 12 -17.89 1.90 -11.16
CA SER A 12 -18.86 1.70 -10.07
C SER A 12 -18.56 0.46 -9.24
N ASP A 13 -18.01 -0.60 -9.84
CA ASP A 13 -17.68 -1.84 -9.13
C ASP A 13 -16.40 -1.65 -8.31
N VAL A 14 -15.41 -0.94 -8.87
CA VAL A 14 -14.20 -0.56 -8.14
C VAL A 14 -14.53 0.31 -6.93
N LYS A 15 -15.46 1.26 -7.08
CA LYS A 15 -15.92 2.11 -5.98
C LYS A 15 -16.63 1.35 -4.85
N LYS A 16 -17.31 0.23 -5.15
CA LYS A 16 -17.95 -0.62 -4.13
C LYS A 16 -16.96 -1.40 -3.28
N VAL A 17 -15.73 -1.56 -3.77
CA VAL A 17 -14.65 -2.28 -3.07
C VAL A 17 -13.74 -1.32 -2.28
N LEU A 18 -13.93 -0.01 -2.46
CA LEU A 18 -13.37 0.96 -1.54
C LEU A 18 -13.94 0.69 -0.15
N LYS A 19 -13.07 0.69 0.86
CA LYS A 19 -13.55 0.66 2.25
C LYS A 19 -14.34 1.94 2.49
N GLU A 20 -15.44 1.82 3.21
CA GLU A 20 -16.27 2.98 3.55
C GLU A 20 -15.51 4.01 4.40
N ARG A 21 -14.43 3.59 5.07
CA ARG A 21 -13.67 4.41 6.03
C ARG A 21 -12.18 4.09 5.93
N ASP A 22 -11.44 4.98 5.30
CA ASP A 22 -9.97 5.02 5.24
C ASP A 22 -9.47 6.39 5.75
N SER A 23 -8.20 6.49 6.14
CA SER A 23 -7.61 7.74 6.65
C SER A 23 -7.76 8.89 5.64
N TRP A 24 -7.93 10.12 6.14
CA TRP A 24 -8.16 11.32 5.31
C TRP A 24 -7.12 11.49 4.18
N TRP A 25 -5.85 11.19 4.44
CA TRP A 25 -4.78 11.22 3.44
C TRP A 25 -5.00 10.21 2.31
N THR A 26 -5.38 8.99 2.67
CA THR A 26 -5.68 7.93 1.71
C THR A 26 -6.87 8.31 0.83
N VAL A 27 -7.94 8.84 1.41
CA VAL A 27 -9.15 9.22 0.67
C VAL A 27 -8.89 10.37 -0.31
N LEU A 28 -8.13 11.38 0.11
CA LEU A 28 -7.89 12.58 -0.69
C LEU A 28 -6.84 12.37 -1.79
N VAL A 29 -5.76 11.63 -1.49
CA VAL A 29 -4.58 11.54 -2.37
C VAL A 29 -4.48 10.18 -3.04
N ILE A 30 -4.61 9.10 -2.27
CA ILE A 30 -4.33 7.74 -2.73
C ILE A 30 -5.50 7.15 -3.51
N ASP A 31 -6.72 7.25 -3.01
CA ASP A 31 -7.92 6.67 -3.61
C ASP A 31 -8.22 7.15 -5.04
N PRO A 32 -8.16 8.46 -5.40
CA PRO A 32 -8.39 8.87 -6.78
C PRO A 32 -7.38 8.27 -7.76
N ILE A 33 -6.16 7.99 -7.29
CA ILE A 33 -5.12 7.33 -8.08
C ILE A 33 -5.36 5.81 -8.10
N ALA A 34 -5.58 5.21 -6.94
CA ALA A 34 -5.79 3.78 -6.77
C ALA A 34 -7.00 3.30 -7.57
N ILE A 35 -8.13 4.01 -7.57
CA ILE A 35 -9.33 3.64 -8.35
C ILE A 35 -9.01 3.50 -9.84
N ARG A 36 -8.24 4.43 -10.41
CA ARG A 36 -7.86 4.41 -11.84
C ARG A 36 -6.95 3.25 -12.15
N PHE A 37 -5.94 3.01 -11.30
CA PHE A 37 -5.02 1.90 -11.49
C PHE A 37 -5.69 0.54 -11.25
N THR A 38 -6.50 0.39 -10.21
CA THR A 38 -7.26 -0.84 -9.95
C THR A 38 -8.21 -1.15 -11.11
N TYR A 39 -8.89 -0.15 -11.68
CA TYR A 39 -9.70 -0.33 -12.89
C TYR A 39 -8.86 -0.80 -14.09
N LEU A 40 -7.70 -0.16 -14.31
CA LEU A 40 -6.80 -0.52 -15.40
C LEU A 40 -6.28 -1.95 -15.25
N PHE A 41 -5.76 -2.30 -14.07
CA PHE A 41 -5.25 -3.64 -13.81
C PHE A 41 -6.37 -4.69 -13.90
N ALA A 42 -7.55 -4.44 -13.32
CA ALA A 42 -8.66 -5.39 -13.36
C ALA A 42 -9.14 -5.70 -14.80
N ASN A 43 -9.13 -4.71 -15.70
CA ASN A 43 -9.64 -4.87 -17.07
C ASN A 43 -8.57 -5.25 -18.10
N TYR A 44 -7.34 -4.76 -17.93
CA TYR A 44 -6.28 -4.91 -18.92
C TYR A 44 -5.21 -5.93 -18.50
N THR A 45 -5.18 -6.39 -17.25
CA THR A 45 -4.09 -7.24 -16.78
C THR A 45 -4.58 -8.39 -15.89
N SER A 46 -4.27 -9.64 -16.25
CA SER A 46 -4.51 -10.80 -15.39
C SER A 46 -3.44 -10.98 -14.30
N ILE A 47 -2.87 -9.89 -13.78
CA ILE A 47 -1.85 -9.95 -12.73
C ILE A 47 -2.47 -10.54 -11.46
N SER A 48 -1.75 -11.48 -10.85
CA SER A 48 -2.13 -12.02 -9.55
C SER A 48 -1.95 -10.96 -8.48
N PRO A 49 -2.94 -10.71 -7.60
CA PRO A 49 -2.81 -9.74 -6.53
C PRO A 49 -1.52 -9.90 -5.72
N ASN A 50 -1.21 -11.14 -5.32
CA ASN A 50 0.02 -11.47 -4.60
C ASN A 50 1.33 -10.96 -5.25
N LEU A 51 1.36 -10.81 -6.58
CA LEU A 51 2.53 -10.29 -7.29
C LEU A 51 2.63 -8.76 -7.14
N VAL A 52 1.51 -8.05 -7.10
CA VAL A 52 1.47 -6.60 -6.81
C VAL A 52 1.90 -6.33 -5.37
N SER A 53 1.40 -7.12 -4.40
CA SER A 53 1.88 -7.09 -3.00
C SER A 53 3.39 -7.33 -2.90
N PHE A 54 3.92 -8.28 -3.68
CA PHE A 54 5.37 -8.51 -3.69
C PHE A 54 6.16 -7.31 -4.24
N PHE A 55 5.64 -6.63 -5.27
CA PHE A 55 6.26 -5.43 -5.81
C PHE A 55 6.15 -4.22 -4.88
N SER A 56 5.02 -4.02 -4.19
CA SER A 56 4.87 -2.96 -3.18
C SER A 56 5.87 -3.15 -2.04
N LEU A 57 6.09 -4.40 -1.63
CA LEU A 57 7.11 -4.76 -0.66
C LEU A 57 8.52 -4.46 -1.13
N LEU A 58 8.88 -4.89 -2.34
CA LEU A 58 10.21 -4.60 -2.90
C LEU A 58 10.45 -3.09 -3.00
N ALA A 59 9.46 -2.32 -3.44
CA ALA A 59 9.54 -0.88 -3.49
C ALA A 59 9.73 -0.26 -2.09
N SER A 60 9.08 -0.83 -1.07
CA SER A 60 9.27 -0.40 0.33
C SER A 60 10.70 -0.63 0.84
N LEU A 61 11.33 -1.73 0.45
CA LEU A 61 12.75 -2.00 0.75
C LEU A 61 13.68 -1.03 0.04
N VAL A 62 13.40 -0.72 -1.23
CA VAL A 62 14.16 0.28 -2.01
C VAL A 62 14.06 1.66 -1.36
N SER A 63 12.87 2.04 -0.89
CA SER A 63 12.66 3.27 -0.10
C SER A 63 13.54 3.30 1.15
N SER A 64 13.53 2.22 1.94
CA SER A 64 14.36 2.12 3.14
C SER A 64 15.86 2.26 2.83
N TYR A 65 16.31 1.64 1.72
CA TYR A 65 17.68 1.78 1.26
C TYR A 65 18.02 3.24 0.84
N LEU A 66 17.10 3.93 0.17
CA LEU A 66 17.26 5.34 -0.20
C LEU A 66 17.35 6.24 1.04
N PHE A 67 16.51 5.99 2.05
CA PHE A 67 16.60 6.69 3.34
C PHE A 67 17.95 6.45 4.00
N PHE A 68 18.42 5.20 4.05
CA PHE A 68 19.73 4.85 4.60
C PHE A 68 20.88 5.57 3.88
N ARG A 69 20.77 5.76 2.56
CA ARG A 69 21.75 6.50 1.75
C ARG A 69 21.67 8.02 1.90
N GLY A 70 20.71 8.54 2.67
CA GLY A 70 20.48 9.97 2.89
C GLY A 70 19.61 10.64 1.83
N PHE A 71 19.07 9.91 0.86
CA PHE A 71 18.17 10.44 -0.17
C PHE A 71 16.73 10.51 0.34
N LEU A 72 16.48 11.41 1.30
CA LEU A 72 15.20 11.49 2.02
C LEU A 72 13.99 11.73 1.11
N VAL A 73 14.10 12.66 0.15
CA VAL A 73 12.98 13.01 -0.75
C VAL A 73 12.63 11.84 -1.68
N TYR A 74 13.64 11.20 -2.27
CA TYR A 74 13.43 10.06 -3.15
C TYR A 74 12.92 8.83 -2.38
N GLY A 75 13.43 8.59 -1.17
CA GLY A 75 12.92 7.56 -0.28
C GLY A 75 11.44 7.76 0.03
N ALA A 76 11.05 8.97 0.43
CA ALA A 76 9.65 9.30 0.72
C ALA A 76 8.74 9.12 -0.51
N PHE A 77 9.19 9.51 -1.69
CA PHE A 77 8.44 9.32 -2.92
C PHE A 77 8.22 7.84 -3.24
N VAL A 78 9.26 7.01 -3.12
CA VAL A 78 9.16 5.56 -3.37
C VAL A 78 8.30 4.89 -2.29
N TYR A 79 8.38 5.35 -1.04
CA TYR A 79 7.52 4.89 0.05
C TYR A 79 6.04 5.14 -0.29
N GLU A 80 5.69 6.34 -0.71
CA GLU A 80 4.32 6.71 -1.08
C GLU A 80 3.82 5.84 -2.24
N LEU A 81 4.68 5.63 -3.25
CA LEU A 81 4.35 4.77 -4.39
C LEU A 81 4.11 3.32 -3.97
N ALA A 82 4.93 2.80 -3.06
CA ALA A 82 4.74 1.47 -2.51
C ALA A 82 3.45 1.36 -1.67
N PHE A 83 3.06 2.41 -0.93
CA PHE A 83 1.79 2.44 -0.21
C PHE A 83 0.58 2.47 -1.16
N LEU A 84 0.67 3.24 -2.24
CA LEU A 84 -0.34 3.25 -3.31
C LEU A 84 -0.53 1.86 -3.94
N LEU A 85 0.57 1.17 -4.25
CA LEU A 85 0.52 -0.18 -4.84
C LEU A 85 -0.13 -1.20 -3.90
N ASP A 86 0.14 -1.11 -2.61
CA ASP A 86 -0.47 -1.95 -1.58
C ASP A 86 -1.99 -1.74 -1.50
N CYS A 87 -2.42 -0.47 -1.52
CA CYS A 87 -3.83 -0.11 -1.59
C CYS A 87 -4.51 -0.64 -2.86
N ILE A 88 -3.84 -0.57 -4.01
CA ILE A 88 -4.35 -1.09 -5.28
C ILE A 88 -4.50 -2.60 -5.20
N ASP A 89 -3.54 -3.30 -4.60
CA ASP A 89 -3.57 -4.75 -4.51
C ASP A 89 -4.70 -5.27 -3.64
N GLY A 90 -4.88 -4.69 -2.45
CA GLY A 90 -5.99 -5.05 -1.56
C GLY A 90 -7.36 -4.85 -2.23
N LYS A 91 -7.52 -3.73 -2.95
CA LYS A 91 -8.75 -3.43 -3.72
C LYS A 91 -8.93 -4.43 -4.88
N LEU A 92 -7.86 -4.80 -5.57
CA LEU A 92 -7.89 -5.78 -6.66
C LEU A 92 -8.20 -7.20 -6.17
N ALA A 93 -7.62 -7.62 -5.04
CA ALA A 93 -7.87 -8.92 -4.42
C ALA A 93 -9.34 -9.07 -3.99
N SER A 94 -9.92 -8.00 -3.44
CA SER A 94 -11.33 -7.97 -3.05
C SER A 94 -12.27 -7.98 -4.27
N LEU A 95 -11.97 -7.20 -5.32
CA LEU A 95 -12.71 -7.22 -6.59
C LEU A 95 -12.67 -8.59 -7.30
N THR A 96 -11.54 -9.27 -7.22
CA THR A 96 -11.32 -10.56 -7.89
C THR A 96 -11.67 -11.76 -7.02
N ASN A 97 -12.10 -11.56 -5.76
CA ASN A 97 -12.32 -12.61 -4.75
C ASN A 97 -11.12 -13.56 -4.60
N ARG A 98 -9.89 -13.04 -4.74
CA ARG A 98 -8.64 -13.80 -4.61
C ARG A 98 -7.91 -13.52 -3.29
N GLN A 99 -8.64 -13.11 -2.27
CA GLN A 99 -8.06 -12.84 -0.95
C GLN A 99 -7.58 -14.15 -0.31
N SER A 100 -6.29 -14.22 0.02
CA SER A 100 -5.69 -15.38 0.68
C SER A 100 -5.46 -15.08 2.17
N SER A 101 -5.82 -16.01 3.05
CA SER A 101 -5.57 -15.90 4.49
C SER A 101 -4.07 -15.74 4.79
N LEU A 102 -3.21 -16.46 4.05
CA LEU A 102 -1.76 -16.30 4.15
C LEU A 102 -1.29 -14.91 3.69
N GLY A 103 -1.85 -14.38 2.60
CA GLY A 103 -1.57 -13.02 2.14
C GLY A 103 -1.88 -11.99 3.22
N SER A 104 -3.07 -12.07 3.83
CA SER A 104 -3.49 -11.16 4.90
C SER A 104 -2.62 -11.21 6.17
N LEU A 105 -1.92 -12.33 6.40
CA LEU A 105 -0.97 -12.49 7.49
C LEU A 105 0.38 -11.88 7.10
N PHE A 106 0.84 -12.16 5.88
CA PHE A 106 2.06 -11.57 5.32
C PHE A 106 1.96 -10.04 5.27
N ASP A 107 0.86 -9.47 4.80
CA ASP A 107 0.63 -8.02 4.77
C ASP A 107 0.81 -7.41 6.16
N ARG A 108 0.16 -7.98 7.18
CA ARG A 108 0.30 -7.52 8.57
C ARG A 108 1.72 -7.61 9.12
N LEU A 109 2.47 -8.65 8.75
CA LEU A 109 3.89 -8.76 9.13
C LEU A 109 4.73 -7.73 8.39
N PHE A 110 4.49 -7.56 7.09
CA PHE A 110 5.26 -6.67 6.25
C PHE A 110 5.02 -5.21 6.57
N ASP A 111 3.81 -4.81 6.94
CA ASP A 111 3.52 -3.47 7.44
C ASP A 111 4.37 -3.12 8.66
N ARG A 112 4.49 -4.05 9.61
CA ARG A 112 5.33 -3.87 10.80
C ARG A 112 6.82 -3.83 10.48
N LEU A 113 7.28 -4.71 9.59
CA LEU A 113 8.67 -4.72 9.14
C LEU A 113 9.00 -3.43 8.40
N ARG A 114 8.11 -2.95 7.55
CA ARG A 114 8.25 -1.70 6.81
C ARG A 114 8.37 -0.51 7.75
N LEU A 115 7.52 -0.43 8.78
CA LEU A 115 7.63 0.59 9.81
C LEU A 115 8.99 0.53 10.51
N PHE A 116 9.41 -0.67 10.94
CA PHE A 116 10.67 -0.88 11.64
C PHE A 116 11.88 -0.48 10.78
N PHE A 117 11.97 -0.98 9.55
CA PHE A 117 13.09 -0.72 8.65
C PHE A 117 13.17 0.76 8.25
N ASN A 118 12.06 1.40 7.86
CA ASN A 118 12.10 2.81 7.46
C ASN A 118 12.43 3.72 8.66
N SER A 119 11.88 3.44 9.84
CA SER A 119 12.18 4.21 11.06
C SER A 119 13.64 4.06 11.47
N ALA A 120 14.18 2.83 11.43
CA ALA A 120 15.59 2.57 11.72
C ALA A 120 16.50 3.26 10.69
N ALA A 121 16.20 3.12 9.40
CA ALA A 121 16.99 3.75 8.32
C ALA A 121 17.02 5.27 8.44
N LEU A 122 15.89 5.91 8.74
CA LEU A 122 15.81 7.35 9.00
C LEU A 122 16.66 7.76 10.22
N GLY A 123 16.64 6.97 11.28
CA GLY A 123 17.42 7.24 12.49
C GLY A 123 18.91 7.15 12.26
N PHE A 124 19.34 6.11 11.54
CA PHE A 124 20.75 5.94 11.14
C PHE A 124 21.21 7.05 10.19
N ALA A 125 20.39 7.43 9.21
CA ALA A 125 20.77 8.42 8.21
C ALA A 125 20.85 9.84 8.78
N THR A 126 19.97 10.20 9.72
CA THR A 126 19.90 11.55 10.28
C THR A 126 20.67 11.72 11.59
N GLY A 127 21.11 10.63 12.21
CA GLY A 127 21.79 10.65 13.52
C GLY A 127 20.91 11.15 14.67
N SER A 128 19.59 11.27 14.45
CA SER A 128 18.62 11.81 15.38
C SER A 128 17.40 10.91 15.50
N PHE A 129 16.84 10.80 16.70
CA PHE A 129 15.62 10.03 16.96
C PHE A 129 14.35 10.83 16.66
N PHE A 130 14.44 12.12 16.39
CA PHE A 130 13.26 12.98 16.19
C PHE A 130 12.47 12.59 14.94
N LEU A 131 13.13 12.45 13.78
CA LEU A 131 12.45 12.11 12.53
C LEU A 131 11.84 10.69 12.54
N PRO A 132 12.54 9.65 13.02
CA PRO A 132 11.91 8.33 13.24
C PRO A 132 10.71 8.39 14.18
N PHE A 133 10.81 9.17 15.27
CA PHE A 133 9.71 9.32 16.22
C PHE A 133 8.48 9.95 15.57
N VAL A 134 8.66 11.05 14.83
CA VAL A 134 7.58 11.69 14.07
C VAL A 134 6.98 10.73 13.05
N PHE A 135 7.80 9.95 12.35
CA PHE A 135 7.33 8.98 11.37
C PHE A 135 6.46 7.89 12.00
N VAL A 136 6.92 7.29 13.11
CA VAL A 136 6.15 6.29 13.86
C VAL A 136 4.88 6.91 14.44
N PHE A 137 4.96 8.14 14.96
CA PHE A 137 3.80 8.84 15.51
C PHE A 137 2.74 9.08 14.43
N VAL A 138 3.12 9.57 13.25
CA VAL A 138 2.20 9.76 12.12
C VAL A 138 1.59 8.43 11.67
N TYR A 139 2.39 7.37 11.59
CA TYR A 139 1.90 6.04 11.25
C TYR A 139 0.87 5.54 12.28
N LEU A 140 1.17 5.66 13.57
CA LEU A 140 0.25 5.27 14.65
C LEU A 140 -0.98 6.16 14.71
N TRP A 141 -0.86 7.46 14.43
CA TRP A 141 -1.99 8.37 14.31
C TRP A 141 -2.94 7.87 13.21
N GLN A 142 -2.37 7.57 12.04
CA GLN A 142 -3.10 7.06 10.90
C GLN A 142 -3.77 5.71 11.19
N GLU A 143 -3.08 4.81 11.91
CA GLU A 143 -3.64 3.53 12.34
C GLU A 143 -4.73 3.70 13.42
N SER A 144 -4.59 4.68 14.31
CA SER A 144 -5.58 5.01 15.35
C SER A 144 -6.89 5.55 14.76
N GLU A 145 -6.81 6.40 13.73
CA GLU A 145 -7.96 6.82 12.93
C GLU A 145 -8.65 5.61 12.30
N GLY A 146 -7.89 4.61 11.86
CA GLY A 146 -8.44 3.33 11.39
C GLY A 146 -9.14 2.50 12.46
N PHE A 147 -8.80 2.68 13.74
CA PHE A 147 -9.32 1.89 14.88
C PHE A 147 -10.52 2.55 15.57
N VAL A 148 -10.55 3.89 15.66
CA VAL A 148 -11.64 4.66 16.30
C VAL A 148 -12.96 4.54 15.54
N TYR A 149 -12.91 4.22 14.24
CA TYR A 149 -14.10 4.14 13.38
C TYR A 149 -14.46 2.73 12.92
N ARG A 150 -13.91 1.70 13.59
CA ARG A 150 -14.16 0.27 13.33
C ARG A 150 -15.41 -0.25 14.03
#